data_AF-A0A6P0HSA7-F1
#
_entry.id   AF-A0A6P0HSA7-F1
#
_cell.length_a   1.000
_cell.length_b   1.000
_cell.length_c   1.000
_cell.angle_alpha   90.00
_cell.angle_beta   90.00
_cell.angle_gamma   90.00
#
_symmetry.space_group_name_H-M   'P 1'
#
loop_
_entity.id
_entity.type
_entity.pdbx_description
1 polymer ?
#
loop_
_entity_poly.entity_id
_entity_poly.type
_entity_poly.pdbx_seq_one_letter_code
_entity_poly.pdbx_strand_id
1 'polypeptide(L)'
;MTESSSADPRALLSGDDVLAADLPDWRLLLRSLHARFEVGYDAALALVAAIGAHAAEVDHHPDIELRHGSVRVVTQSHDVGGVTARDVALARRVSELAREHGARPAPEEVQALEIALDTPDLARIKPFWRAVLGLSDDPRDGDELADARGTGLPGFWFQSSEPTEEDRSGEPAGRMRFHLDITVPHDVALDRVEAALAAGGRLVTAEHARSFWVLADAEGNKACVCTWQDRG
;
A
#
# COMPACT_ATOMS: atom_id res chain seq x y z
N MET A 1 7.45 8.90 41.26
CA MET A 1 7.12 9.53 39.97
C MET A 1 8.11 8.99 38.97
N THR A 2 7.77 7.86 38.35
CA THR A 2 8.53 7.31 37.23
C THR A 2 8.14 8.13 36.00
N GLU A 3 9.07 8.96 35.53
CA GLU A 3 8.95 9.62 34.23
C GLU A 3 8.78 8.52 33.18
N SER A 4 7.58 8.41 32.63
CA SER A 4 7.33 7.64 31.42
C SER A 4 8.19 8.27 30.34
N SER A 5 9.23 7.56 29.90
CA SER A 5 9.97 7.91 28.68
C SER A 5 8.95 8.03 27.55
N SER A 6 8.65 9.26 27.15
CA SER A 6 7.84 9.52 25.97
C SER A 6 8.69 9.11 24.79
N ALA A 7 8.37 7.97 24.17
CA ALA A 7 8.95 7.59 22.89
C ALA A 7 8.80 8.73 21.87
N ASP A 8 9.77 8.90 20.97
CA ASP A 8 9.71 9.91 19.92
C ASP A 8 8.46 9.68 19.06
N PRO A 9 7.50 10.62 18.99
CA PRO A 9 6.27 10.46 18.21
C PRO A 9 6.51 10.38 16.69
N ARG A 10 7.74 10.64 16.23
CA ARG A 10 8.16 10.51 14.82
C ARG A 10 8.95 9.23 14.54
N ALA A 11 9.18 8.38 15.55
CA ALA A 11 9.82 7.09 15.32
C ALA A 11 8.95 6.22 14.42
N LEU A 12 9.55 5.70 13.35
CA LEU A 12 8.91 4.74 12.46
C LEU A 12 8.67 3.43 13.18
N LEU A 13 7.49 2.85 12.96
CA LEU A 13 7.10 1.54 13.45
C LEU A 13 7.34 0.51 12.35
N SER A 14 7.94 -0.63 12.71
CA SER A 14 8.01 -1.79 11.84
C SER A 14 6.65 -2.44 11.66
N GLY A 15 6.53 -3.36 10.71
CA GLY A 15 5.32 -4.16 10.55
C GLY A 15 4.96 -4.97 11.81
N ASP A 16 5.97 -5.48 12.51
CA ASP A 16 5.78 -6.22 13.76
C ASP A 16 5.30 -5.31 14.90
N ASP A 17 5.81 -4.07 14.99
CA ASP A 17 5.33 -3.08 15.97
C ASP A 17 3.87 -2.71 15.71
N VAL A 18 3.50 -2.55 14.43
CA VAL A 18 2.11 -2.29 14.01
C VAL A 18 1.20 -3.47 14.34
N LEU A 19 1.65 -4.70 14.07
CA LEU A 19 0.90 -5.91 14.42
C LEU A 19 0.69 -6.02 15.93
N ALA A 20 1.72 -5.71 16.73
CA ALA A 20 1.64 -5.69 18.19
C ALA A 20 0.71 -4.60 18.75
N ALA A 21 0.38 -3.57 17.95
CA ALA A 21 -0.54 -2.50 18.33
C ALA A 21 -2.03 -2.92 18.34
N ASP A 22 -2.35 -4.13 17.86
CA ASP A 22 -3.68 -4.76 17.89
C ASP A 22 -4.80 -3.86 17.31
N LEU A 23 -4.69 -3.59 16.01
CA LEU A 23 -5.64 -2.76 15.25
C LEU A 23 -6.51 -3.65 14.33
N PRO A 24 -7.59 -4.29 14.82
CA PRO A 24 -8.32 -5.32 14.08
C PRO A 24 -8.96 -4.81 12.77
N ASP A 25 -9.35 -3.54 12.73
CA ASP A 25 -10.00 -2.91 11.56
C ASP A 25 -9.00 -2.43 10.50
N TRP A 26 -7.69 -2.49 10.79
CA TRP A 26 -6.65 -1.89 9.98
C TRP A 26 -5.67 -2.93 9.44
N ARG A 27 -5.10 -2.65 8.28
CA ARG A 27 -4.01 -3.43 7.69
C ARG A 27 -2.89 -2.50 7.27
N LEU A 28 -1.66 -2.88 7.62
CA LEU A 28 -0.47 -2.26 7.07
C LEU A 28 -0.32 -2.72 5.61
N LEU A 29 -0.36 -1.77 4.68
CA LEU A 29 -0.03 -2.01 3.28
C LEU A 29 1.05 -0.99 2.90
N LEU A 30 2.16 -1.47 2.33
CA LEU A 30 3.31 -0.62 2.04
C LEU A 30 3.78 0.11 3.31
N ARG A 31 3.63 1.44 3.34
CA ARG A 31 4.10 2.32 4.43
C ARG A 31 2.96 3.02 5.18
N SER A 32 1.72 2.54 5.01
CA SER A 32 0.52 3.19 5.53
C SER A 32 -0.43 2.20 6.17
N LEU A 33 -1.19 2.68 7.16
CA LEU A 33 -2.33 1.96 7.71
C LEU A 33 -3.56 2.21 6.83
N HIS A 34 -4.25 1.15 6.44
CA HIS A 34 -5.47 1.19 5.66
C HIS A 34 -6.64 0.58 6.41
N ALA A 35 -7.77 1.28 6.41
CA ALA A 35 -9.06 0.73 6.84
C ALA A 35 -10.12 1.00 5.78
N ARG A 36 -11.10 0.10 5.72
CA ARG A 36 -12.31 0.22 4.92
C ARG A 36 -13.50 -0.08 5.82
N PHE A 37 -14.47 0.82 5.79
CA PHE A 37 -15.71 0.69 6.53
C PHE A 37 -16.88 0.71 5.56
N GLU A 38 -17.73 -0.31 5.61
CA GLU A 38 -19.02 -0.32 4.94
C GLU A 38 -20.03 0.50 5.73
N VAL A 39 -20.68 1.44 5.05
CA VAL A 39 -21.60 2.38 5.69
C VAL A 39 -22.50 3.02 4.63
N GLY A 40 -23.75 3.29 4.99
CA GLY A 40 -24.67 4.03 4.12
C GLY A 40 -24.20 5.48 3.93
N TYR A 41 -24.47 6.06 2.75
CA TYR A 41 -23.88 7.34 2.33
C TYR A 41 -24.06 8.51 3.32
N ASP A 42 -25.24 8.67 3.93
CA ASP A 42 -25.49 9.74 4.89
C ASP A 42 -24.64 9.58 6.17
N ALA A 43 -24.54 8.36 6.69
CA ALA A 43 -23.69 8.04 7.83
C ALA A 43 -22.19 8.11 7.45
N ALA A 44 -21.85 7.83 6.19
CA ALA A 44 -20.51 7.99 5.66
C ALA A 44 -20.06 9.46 5.71
N LEU A 45 -20.92 10.40 5.28
CA LEU A 45 -20.63 11.83 5.34
C LEU A 45 -20.41 12.31 6.78
N ALA A 46 -21.28 11.87 7.71
CA ALA A 46 -21.14 12.18 9.13
C ALA A 46 -19.83 11.62 9.72
N LEU A 47 -19.50 10.37 9.40
CA LEU A 47 -18.24 9.75 9.81
C LEU A 47 -17.02 10.52 9.28
N VAL A 48 -17.00 10.87 7.99
CA VAL A 48 -15.90 11.65 7.39
C VAL A 48 -15.74 13.01 8.08
N ALA A 49 -16.84 13.69 8.39
CA ALA A 49 -16.80 14.96 9.13
C ALA A 49 -16.21 14.78 10.54
N ALA A 50 -16.60 13.71 11.24
CA ALA A 50 -16.07 13.42 12.59
C ALA A 50 -14.58 13.08 12.57
N ILE A 51 -14.12 12.29 11.58
CA ILE A 51 -12.71 12.00 11.38
C ILE A 51 -11.93 13.28 11.08
N GLY A 52 -12.44 14.12 10.17
CA GLY A 52 -11.81 15.39 9.81
C GLY A 52 -11.69 16.36 11.00
N ALA A 53 -12.72 16.43 11.86
CA ALA A 53 -12.67 17.23 13.08
C ALA A 53 -11.57 16.73 14.03
N HIS A 54 -11.49 15.42 14.28
CA HIS A 54 -10.45 14.85 15.14
C HIS A 54 -9.05 15.03 14.55
N ALA A 55 -8.87 14.80 13.25
CA ALA A 55 -7.61 15.00 12.55
C ALA A 55 -7.08 16.44 12.71
N ALA A 56 -7.98 17.44 12.65
CA ALA A 56 -7.64 18.83 12.88
C ALA A 56 -7.27 19.12 14.35
N GLU A 57 -7.90 18.46 15.32
CA GLU A 57 -7.56 18.59 16.75
C GLU A 57 -6.15 18.09 17.06
N VAL A 58 -5.71 17.02 16.39
CA VAL A 58 -4.39 16.39 16.63
C VAL A 58 -3.32 16.79 15.62
N ASP A 59 -3.66 17.66 14.66
CA ASP A 59 -2.80 18.08 13.54
C ASP A 59 -2.16 16.89 12.79
N HIS A 60 -2.95 15.85 12.55
CA HIS A 60 -2.53 14.64 11.84
C HIS A 60 -3.65 14.16 10.93
N HIS A 61 -3.45 14.29 9.63
CA HIS A 61 -4.52 14.20 8.64
C HIS A 61 -4.41 12.88 7.85
N PRO A 62 -5.46 12.05 7.82
CA PRO A 62 -5.51 10.89 6.94
C PRO A 62 -6.02 11.27 5.54
N ASP A 63 -5.71 10.44 4.56
CA ASP A 63 -6.40 10.44 3.27
C ASP A 63 -7.73 9.69 3.42
N ILE A 64 -8.82 10.29 2.93
CA ILE A 64 -10.16 9.73 3.06
C ILE A 64 -10.83 9.67 1.68
N GLU A 65 -11.32 8.48 1.35
CA GLU A 65 -12.08 8.24 0.12
C GLU A 65 -13.50 7.81 0.47
N LEU A 66 -14.48 8.61 0.06
CA LEU A 66 -15.89 8.34 0.25
C LEU A 66 -16.50 7.79 -1.04
N ARG A 67 -17.08 6.59 -0.98
CA ARG A 67 -17.88 5.97 -2.05
C ARG A 67 -19.29 5.65 -1.56
N HIS A 68 -20.20 5.36 -2.50
CA HIS A 68 -21.61 5.10 -2.25
C HIS A 68 -21.92 4.21 -1.03
N GLY A 69 -21.12 3.15 -0.80
CA GLY A 69 -21.33 2.21 0.30
C GLY A 69 -20.14 2.07 1.25
N SER A 70 -19.13 2.94 1.18
CA SER A 70 -17.92 2.75 1.99
C SER A 70 -17.10 4.02 2.19
N VAL A 71 -16.45 4.10 3.34
CA VAL A 71 -15.36 5.04 3.61
C VAL A 71 -14.05 4.25 3.69
N ARG A 72 -13.05 4.63 2.90
CA ARG A 72 -11.68 4.15 3.05
C ARG A 72 -10.85 5.24 3.70
N VAL A 73 -10.06 4.87 4.70
CA VAL A 73 -9.17 5.77 5.42
C VAL A 73 -7.74 5.21 5.31
N VAL A 74 -6.80 6.08 4.94
CA VAL A 74 -5.39 5.76 4.87
C VAL A 74 -4.62 6.75 5.72
N THR A 75 -3.73 6.28 6.58
CA THR A 75 -2.92 7.15 7.43
C THR A 75 -1.46 6.72 7.44
N GLN A 76 -0.59 7.72 7.29
CA GLN A 76 0.85 7.65 7.46
C GLN A 76 1.34 9.02 7.96
N SER A 77 2.47 9.05 8.64
CA SER A 77 3.14 10.28 9.02
C SER A 77 3.94 10.83 7.83
N HIS A 78 3.31 11.70 7.03
CA HIS A 78 3.89 12.23 5.80
C HIS A 78 5.26 12.93 5.97
N ASP A 79 5.51 13.52 7.14
CA ASP A 79 6.76 14.21 7.46
C ASP A 79 7.97 13.27 7.62
N VAL A 80 7.72 12.00 7.97
CA VAL A 80 8.74 10.95 8.08
C VAL A 80 8.52 9.78 7.12
N GLY A 81 7.41 9.78 6.41
CA GLY A 81 7.11 8.88 5.32
C GLY A 81 6.86 7.43 5.71
N GLY A 82 6.20 7.20 6.84
CA GLY A 82 5.76 5.86 7.26
C GLY A 82 4.86 5.92 8.48
N VAL A 83 4.53 4.75 9.03
CA VAL A 83 3.66 4.64 10.21
C VAL A 83 4.44 4.99 11.48
N THR A 84 3.87 5.84 12.32
CA THR A 84 4.37 6.18 13.66
C THR A 84 3.30 5.95 14.72
N ALA A 85 3.61 6.25 15.98
CA ALA A 85 2.63 6.24 17.06
C ALA A 85 1.43 7.19 16.81
N ARG A 86 1.60 8.26 16.02
CA ARG A 86 0.52 9.18 15.65
C ARG A 86 -0.54 8.49 14.79
N ASP A 87 -0.09 7.69 13.83
CA ASP A 87 -0.96 6.92 12.93
C ASP A 87 -1.73 5.84 13.70
N VAL A 88 -1.08 5.15 14.63
CA VAL A 88 -1.73 4.16 15.52
C VAL A 88 -2.80 4.83 16.39
N ALA A 89 -2.51 6.00 16.96
CA ALA A 89 -3.48 6.74 17.77
C ALA A 89 -4.70 7.19 16.94
N LEU A 90 -4.46 7.75 15.74
CA LEU A 90 -5.52 8.15 14.81
C LEU A 90 -6.36 6.94 14.36
N ALA A 91 -5.72 5.82 14.03
CA ALA A 91 -6.38 4.58 13.61
C ALA A 91 -7.37 4.08 14.67
N ARG A 92 -6.96 4.06 15.95
CA ARG A 92 -7.83 3.70 17.08
C ARG A 92 -9.04 4.62 17.18
N ARG A 93 -8.82 5.93 17.07
CA ARG A 93 -9.92 6.89 17.17
C ARG A 93 -10.89 6.78 15.99
N VAL A 94 -10.39 6.55 14.79
CA VAL A 94 -11.23 6.33 13.60
C VAL A 94 -12.08 5.07 13.74
N SER A 95 -11.53 3.97 14.29
CA SER A 95 -12.31 2.75 14.59
C SER A 95 -13.45 3.02 15.59
N GLU A 96 -13.21 3.82 16.63
CA GLU A 96 -14.26 4.24 17.57
C GLU A 96 -15.35 5.06 16.87
N LEU A 97 -14.95 6.05 16.08
CA LEU A 97 -15.89 6.89 15.32
C LEU A 97 -16.70 6.05 14.32
N ALA A 98 -16.07 5.10 13.63
CA ALA A 98 -16.75 4.19 12.71
C ALA A 98 -17.85 3.41 13.43
N ARG A 99 -17.55 2.84 14.60
CA ARG A 99 -18.54 2.14 15.44
C ARG A 99 -19.67 3.06 15.91
N GLU A 100 -19.35 4.28 16.32
CA GLU A 100 -20.35 5.29 16.73
C GLU A 100 -21.33 5.64 15.59
N HIS A 101 -20.87 5.56 14.33
CA HIS A 101 -21.68 5.83 13.14
C HIS A 101 -22.29 4.57 12.50
N GLY A 102 -22.18 3.41 13.17
CA GLY A 102 -22.73 2.14 12.67
C GLY A 102 -22.01 1.60 11.43
N ALA A 103 -20.79 2.05 11.16
CA ALA A 103 -19.98 1.57 10.05
C ALA A 103 -19.34 0.22 10.40
N ARG A 104 -19.40 -0.74 9.47
CA ARG A 104 -18.85 -2.09 9.66
C ARG A 104 -17.45 -2.16 9.07
N PRO A 105 -16.42 -2.59 9.82
CA PRO A 105 -15.10 -2.78 9.26
C PRO A 105 -15.08 -3.94 8.24
N ALA A 106 -14.31 -3.77 7.17
CA ALA A 106 -14.02 -4.76 6.13
C ALA A 106 -12.50 -4.78 5.85
N PRO A 107 -11.67 -5.15 6.85
CA PRO A 107 -10.21 -5.08 6.76
C PRO A 107 -9.61 -6.02 5.69
N GLU A 108 -10.33 -7.05 5.28
CA GLU A 108 -9.95 -7.97 4.20
C GLU A 108 -10.08 -7.37 2.79
N GLU A 109 -10.81 -6.26 2.65
CA GLU A 109 -11.14 -5.63 1.37
C GLU A 109 -10.21 -4.45 1.00
N VAL A 110 -9.17 -4.18 1.78
CA VAL A 110 -8.15 -3.19 1.42
C VAL A 110 -7.04 -3.82 0.58
N GLN A 111 -6.49 -3.08 -0.36
CA GLN A 111 -5.31 -3.48 -1.13
C GLN A 111 -4.61 -2.23 -1.70
N ALA A 112 -3.34 -2.38 -2.04
CA ALA A 112 -2.55 -1.36 -2.74
C ALA A 112 -1.97 -1.97 -4.02
N LEU A 113 -2.12 -1.26 -5.14
CA LEU A 113 -1.53 -1.64 -6.41
C LEU A 113 -0.28 -0.80 -6.65
N GLU A 114 0.79 -1.47 -7.04
CA GLU A 114 1.99 -0.88 -7.60
C GLU A 114 2.24 -1.45 -8.99
N ILE A 115 2.78 -0.61 -9.87
CA ILE A 115 3.24 -1.00 -11.19
C ILE A 115 4.76 -1.03 -11.14
N ALA A 116 5.33 -2.22 -11.36
CA ALA A 116 6.76 -2.43 -11.40
C ALA A 116 7.24 -2.50 -12.86
N LEU A 117 8.31 -1.78 -13.18
CA LEU A 117 8.96 -1.83 -14.48
C LEU A 117 10.37 -2.42 -14.38
N ASP A 118 10.59 -3.56 -15.01
CA ASP A 118 11.91 -4.18 -15.12
C ASP A 118 12.83 -3.36 -16.03
N THR A 119 13.96 -2.91 -15.49
CA THR A 119 14.96 -2.18 -16.27
C THR A 119 16.39 -2.47 -15.82
N PRO A 120 17.34 -2.65 -16.75
CA PRO A 120 18.76 -2.64 -16.43
C PRO A 120 19.34 -1.23 -16.28
N ASP A 121 18.59 -0.19 -16.68
CA ASP A 121 19.07 1.19 -16.73
C ASP A 121 17.96 2.16 -16.26
N LEU A 122 17.85 2.27 -14.93
CA LEU A 122 16.90 3.16 -14.26
C LEU A 122 17.10 4.61 -14.69
N ALA A 123 18.34 5.10 -14.61
CA ALA A 123 18.68 6.50 -14.84
C ALA A 123 18.27 6.96 -16.24
N ARG A 124 18.36 6.07 -17.23
CA ARG A 124 17.94 6.35 -18.61
C ARG A 124 16.42 6.47 -18.78
N ILE A 125 15.61 5.67 -18.07
CA ILE A 125 14.17 5.58 -18.36
C ILE A 125 13.28 6.30 -17.35
N LYS A 126 13.71 6.47 -16.08
CA LYS A 126 12.92 7.13 -15.03
C LYS A 126 12.43 8.52 -15.43
N PRO A 127 13.24 9.39 -16.08
CA PRO A 127 12.78 10.72 -16.47
C PRO A 127 11.57 10.71 -17.44
N PHE A 128 11.47 9.71 -18.31
CA PHE A 128 10.34 9.56 -19.24
C PHE A 128 9.04 9.24 -18.48
N TRP A 129 9.08 8.23 -17.61
CA TRP A 129 7.91 7.81 -16.84
C TRP A 129 7.44 8.88 -15.87
N ARG A 130 8.39 9.56 -15.20
CA ARG A 130 8.10 10.73 -14.37
C ARG A 130 7.32 11.79 -15.15
N ALA A 131 7.73 12.10 -16.37
CA ALA A 131 7.08 13.11 -17.20
C ALA A 131 5.70 12.67 -17.71
N VAL A 132 5.57 11.42 -18.20
CA VAL A 132 4.30 10.90 -18.76
C VAL A 132 3.24 10.71 -17.69
N LEU A 133 3.63 10.19 -16.52
CA LEU A 133 2.70 9.95 -15.42
C LEU A 133 2.44 11.21 -14.58
N GLY A 134 3.25 12.26 -14.75
CA GLY A 134 3.14 13.48 -13.95
C GLY A 134 3.48 13.28 -12.48
N LEU A 135 4.28 12.26 -12.16
CA LEU A 135 4.72 11.89 -10.82
C LEU A 135 6.01 12.64 -10.43
N SER A 136 6.39 12.52 -9.16
CA SER A 136 7.64 13.04 -8.61
C SER A 136 8.55 11.89 -8.18
N ASP A 137 9.84 12.15 -8.00
CA ASP A 137 10.73 11.19 -7.34
C ASP A 137 10.26 10.96 -5.90
N ASP A 138 10.20 9.70 -5.44
CA ASP A 138 9.95 9.44 -4.03
C ASP A 138 11.19 9.92 -3.23
N PRO A 139 11.00 10.75 -2.19
CA PRO A 139 12.13 11.28 -1.42
C PRO A 139 12.86 10.22 -0.58
N ARG A 140 12.29 9.03 -0.45
CA ARG A 140 12.77 7.93 0.41
C ARG A 140 13.37 6.80 -0.41
N ASP A 141 12.91 6.63 -1.65
CA ASP A 141 13.38 5.58 -2.54
C ASP A 141 13.72 6.13 -3.93
N GLY A 142 15.00 6.00 -4.30
CA GLY A 142 15.53 6.45 -5.60
C GLY A 142 14.96 5.66 -6.79
N ASP A 143 14.38 4.49 -6.53
CA ASP A 143 13.84 3.56 -7.52
C ASP A 143 12.31 3.67 -7.62
N GLU A 144 11.69 4.62 -6.91
CA GLU A 144 10.25 4.86 -6.92
C GLU A 144 9.88 6.25 -7.49
N LEU A 145 8.67 6.33 -8.04
CA LEU A 145 7.95 7.55 -8.34
C LEU A 145 6.68 7.61 -7.48
N ALA A 146 6.43 8.79 -6.91
CA ALA A 146 5.31 9.04 -6.00
C ALA A 146 4.29 10.03 -6.58
N ASP A 147 3.01 9.77 -6.32
CA ASP A 147 1.92 10.70 -6.61
C ASP A 147 1.81 11.77 -5.52
N ALA A 148 2.76 12.70 -5.53
CA ALA A 148 2.80 13.81 -4.56
C ALA A 148 1.57 14.74 -4.63
N ARG A 149 0.74 14.61 -5.68
CA ARG A 149 -0.47 15.42 -5.88
C ARG A 149 -1.73 14.73 -5.38
N GLY A 150 -1.66 13.46 -4.98
CA GLY A 150 -2.82 12.69 -4.54
C GLY A 150 -3.87 12.53 -5.64
N THR A 151 -3.44 12.42 -6.91
CA THR A 151 -4.34 12.20 -8.06
C THR A 151 -4.97 10.79 -8.07
N GLY A 152 -4.46 9.88 -7.26
CA GLY A 152 -4.93 8.50 -7.13
C GLY A 152 -4.23 7.54 -8.09
N LEU A 153 -3.07 7.91 -8.63
CA LEU A 153 -2.25 6.98 -9.40
C LEU A 153 -1.63 5.91 -8.49
N PRO A 154 -1.50 4.65 -8.96
CA PRO A 154 -0.79 3.62 -8.20
C PRO A 154 0.69 3.97 -8.04
N GLY A 155 1.34 3.35 -7.05
CA GLY A 155 2.79 3.44 -6.92
C GLY A 155 3.46 2.93 -8.21
N PHE A 156 4.54 3.59 -8.62
CA PHE A 156 5.28 3.19 -9.81
C PHE A 156 6.76 3.07 -9.44
N TRP A 157 7.31 1.87 -9.59
CA TRP A 157 8.69 1.59 -9.19
C TRP A 157 9.44 0.81 -10.26
N PHE A 158 10.75 0.81 -10.15
CA PHE A 158 11.64 0.21 -11.14
C PHE A 158 12.39 -0.95 -10.51
N GLN A 159 12.15 -2.15 -11.03
CA GLN A 159 12.88 -3.33 -10.60
C GLN A 159 14.18 -3.44 -11.42
N SER A 160 15.31 -3.53 -10.72
CA SER A 160 16.59 -3.81 -11.37
C SER A 160 16.57 -5.17 -12.05
N SER A 161 17.08 -5.25 -13.27
CA SER A 161 17.18 -6.49 -14.02
C SER A 161 18.49 -6.58 -14.79
N GLU A 162 18.95 -7.80 -15.07
CA GLU A 162 20.11 -8.01 -15.91
C GLU A 162 19.82 -7.63 -17.38
N PRO A 163 20.74 -6.94 -18.08
CA PRO A 163 20.56 -6.61 -19.48
C PRO A 163 20.57 -7.88 -20.34
N THR A 164 19.46 -8.16 -21.02
CA THR A 164 19.33 -9.24 -22.01
C THR A 164 19.96 -8.87 -23.35
N GLU A 165 20.11 -9.84 -24.26
CA GLU A 165 20.56 -9.56 -25.63
C GLU A 165 19.59 -8.62 -26.37
N GLU A 166 18.28 -8.76 -26.14
CA GLU A 166 17.25 -7.87 -26.66
C GLU A 166 17.46 -6.42 -26.18
N ASP A 167 17.75 -6.23 -24.88
CA ASP A 167 18.04 -4.91 -24.29
C ASP A 167 19.25 -4.22 -24.96
N ARG A 168 20.25 -5.01 -25.35
CA ARG A 168 21.48 -4.52 -26.00
C ARG A 168 21.28 -4.21 -27.48
N SER A 169 20.42 -4.97 -28.16
CA SER A 169 20.13 -4.83 -29.59
C SER A 169 19.19 -3.67 -29.92
N GLY A 170 18.35 -3.26 -28.95
CA GLY A 170 17.31 -2.24 -29.17
C GLY A 170 16.09 -2.75 -29.92
N GLU A 171 15.99 -4.05 -30.18
CA GLU A 171 14.79 -4.67 -30.75
C GLU A 171 13.65 -4.73 -29.72
N PRO A 172 12.37 -4.69 -30.16
CA PRO A 172 11.23 -4.82 -29.26
C PRO A 172 11.32 -6.15 -28.53
N ALA A 173 11.42 -6.06 -27.20
CA ALA A 173 11.51 -7.25 -26.39
C ALA A 173 10.20 -8.03 -26.50
N GLY A 174 10.29 -9.32 -26.85
CA GLY A 174 9.13 -10.22 -26.85
C GLY A 174 8.60 -10.53 -25.44
N ARG A 175 9.28 -10.02 -24.40
CA ARG A 175 8.95 -10.20 -22.99
C ARG A 175 8.16 -9.03 -22.41
N MET A 176 7.25 -9.37 -21.49
CA MET A 176 6.60 -8.42 -20.60
C MET A 176 7.65 -7.76 -19.68
N ARG A 177 7.70 -6.42 -19.66
CA ARG A 177 8.58 -5.64 -18.76
C ARG A 177 7.86 -5.08 -17.53
N PHE A 178 6.55 -5.01 -17.59
CA PHE A 178 5.72 -4.57 -16.48
C PHE A 178 5.23 -5.75 -15.69
N HIS A 179 5.18 -5.66 -14.37
CA HIS A 179 4.40 -6.57 -13.56
C HIS A 179 3.60 -5.79 -12.52
N LEU A 180 2.50 -6.39 -12.08
CA LEU A 180 1.62 -5.80 -11.08
C LEU A 180 2.02 -6.34 -9.70
N ASP A 181 2.28 -5.44 -8.77
CA ASP A 181 2.50 -5.76 -7.37
C ASP A 181 1.23 -5.41 -6.59
N ILE A 182 0.52 -6.43 -6.14
CA ILE A 182 -0.74 -6.27 -5.42
C ILE A 182 -0.47 -6.58 -3.95
N THR A 183 -0.28 -5.53 -3.15
CA THR A 183 -0.13 -5.66 -1.70
C THR A 183 -1.50 -5.82 -1.05
N VAL A 184 -1.69 -6.93 -0.37
CA VAL A 184 -2.94 -7.33 0.30
C VAL A 184 -2.70 -7.55 1.79
N PRO A 185 -3.76 -7.62 2.61
CA PRO A 185 -3.66 -8.04 4.00
C PRO A 185 -2.93 -9.38 4.09
N HIS A 186 -1.94 -9.46 4.99
CA HIS A 186 -1.14 -10.68 5.16
C HIS A 186 -1.99 -11.93 5.47
N ASP A 187 -3.14 -11.74 6.10
CA ASP A 187 -4.15 -12.75 6.45
C ASP A 187 -5.10 -13.12 5.30
N VAL A 188 -4.97 -12.48 4.12
CA VAL A 188 -5.75 -12.78 2.89
C VAL A 188 -4.84 -13.25 1.74
N ALA A 189 -3.52 -13.11 1.88
CA ALA A 189 -2.57 -13.32 0.80
C ALA A 189 -2.60 -14.75 0.21
N LEU A 190 -2.66 -15.78 1.06
CA LEU A 190 -2.72 -17.16 0.60
C LEU A 190 -4.03 -17.48 -0.11
N ASP A 191 -5.17 -17.00 0.40
CA ASP A 191 -6.47 -17.16 -0.27
C ASP A 191 -6.45 -16.52 -1.67
N ARG A 192 -5.79 -15.36 -1.82
CA ARG A 192 -5.62 -14.70 -3.12
C ARG A 192 -4.76 -15.53 -4.07
N VAL A 193 -3.66 -16.10 -3.58
CA VAL A 193 -2.79 -17.00 -4.36
C VAL A 193 -3.57 -18.24 -4.80
N GLU A 194 -4.28 -18.89 -3.89
CA GLU A 194 -5.08 -20.08 -4.18
C GLU A 194 -6.19 -19.79 -5.19
N ALA A 195 -6.89 -18.67 -5.03
CA ALA A 195 -7.93 -18.23 -5.98
C ALA A 195 -7.35 -18.02 -7.39
N ALA A 196 -6.16 -17.43 -7.51
CA ALA A 196 -5.51 -17.24 -8.81
C ALA A 196 -5.09 -18.56 -9.46
N LEU A 197 -4.60 -19.53 -8.67
CA LEU A 197 -4.28 -20.88 -9.15
C LEU A 197 -5.56 -21.62 -9.60
N ALA A 198 -6.63 -21.52 -8.82
CA ALA A 198 -7.93 -22.11 -9.16
C ALA A 198 -8.53 -21.52 -10.44
N ALA A 199 -8.23 -20.25 -10.75
CA ALA A 199 -8.63 -19.58 -11.99
C ALA A 199 -7.78 -19.97 -13.23
N GLY A 200 -6.84 -20.93 -13.09
CA GLY A 200 -5.98 -21.40 -14.17
C GLY A 200 -4.60 -20.72 -14.21
N GLY A 201 -4.27 -19.91 -13.20
CA GLY A 201 -2.93 -19.37 -13.02
C GLY A 201 -1.93 -20.44 -12.57
N ARG A 202 -0.65 -20.10 -12.64
CA ARG A 202 0.46 -20.96 -12.21
C ARG A 202 1.40 -20.22 -11.27
N LEU A 203 1.86 -20.92 -10.24
CA LEU A 203 2.92 -20.42 -9.37
C LEU A 203 4.25 -20.43 -10.14
N VAL A 204 4.86 -19.25 -10.26
CA VAL A 204 6.18 -19.06 -10.87
C VAL A 204 7.26 -19.28 -9.82
N THR A 205 7.16 -18.59 -8.68
CA THR A 205 8.04 -18.80 -7.53
C THR A 205 7.35 -18.42 -6.22
N ALA A 206 7.73 -19.12 -5.16
CA ALA A 206 7.38 -18.85 -3.76
C ALA A 206 8.65 -18.77 -2.88
N GLU A 207 9.81 -18.49 -3.48
CA GLU A 207 11.09 -18.37 -2.76
C GLU A 207 11.05 -17.30 -1.65
N HIS A 208 10.24 -16.26 -1.86
CA HIS A 208 10.04 -15.15 -0.92
C HIS A 208 8.67 -15.20 -0.24
N ALA A 209 8.10 -16.40 -0.08
CA ALA A 209 6.81 -16.59 0.57
C ALA A 209 6.76 -15.89 1.94
N ARG A 210 5.57 -15.39 2.30
CA ARG A 210 5.29 -14.36 3.32
C ARG A 210 5.44 -12.95 2.77
N SER A 211 6.58 -12.59 2.18
CA SER A 211 6.75 -11.25 1.56
C SER A 211 6.03 -11.11 0.23
N PHE A 212 6.17 -12.10 -0.66
CA PHE A 212 5.44 -12.14 -1.92
C PHE A 212 5.48 -13.52 -2.62
N TRP A 213 4.53 -13.72 -3.53
CA TRP A 213 4.45 -14.85 -4.45
C TRP A 213 4.35 -14.33 -5.88
N VAL A 214 5.09 -14.95 -6.80
CA VAL A 214 5.00 -14.61 -8.23
C VAL A 214 4.12 -15.62 -8.92
N LEU A 215 3.07 -15.12 -9.57
CA LEU A 215 2.09 -15.89 -10.32
C LEU A 215 2.19 -15.53 -11.80
N ALA A 216 1.72 -16.43 -12.66
CA ALA A 216 1.50 -16.15 -14.07
C ALA A 216 0.11 -16.62 -14.50
N ASP A 217 -0.53 -15.86 -15.40
CA ASP A 217 -1.75 -16.28 -16.09
C ASP A 217 -1.45 -17.33 -17.19
N ALA A 218 -2.48 -17.70 -17.95
CA ALA A 218 -2.37 -18.69 -19.02
C ALA A 218 -1.50 -18.24 -20.22
N GLU A 219 -1.26 -16.93 -20.37
CA GLU A 219 -0.43 -16.35 -21.43
C GLU A 219 1.00 -16.02 -20.96
N GLY A 220 1.28 -16.20 -19.66
CA GLY A 220 2.58 -15.95 -19.07
C GLY A 220 2.76 -14.54 -18.53
N ASN A 221 1.71 -13.71 -18.49
CA ASN A 221 1.76 -12.40 -17.82
C ASN A 221 1.89 -12.61 -16.32
N LYS A 222 2.82 -11.90 -15.69
CA LYS A 222 3.17 -12.08 -14.28
C LYS A 222 2.58 -10.99 -13.39
N ALA A 223 2.21 -11.39 -12.18
CA ALA A 223 1.84 -10.50 -11.10
C ALA A 223 2.32 -11.07 -9.76
N CYS A 224 2.58 -10.18 -8.82
CA CYS A 224 2.95 -10.52 -7.45
C CYS A 224 1.76 -10.31 -6.52
N VAL A 225 1.52 -11.27 -5.63
CA VAL A 225 0.73 -11.05 -4.42
C VAL A 225 1.73 -10.74 -3.31
N CYS A 226 1.62 -9.55 -2.71
CA CYS A 226 2.60 -9.01 -1.77
C CYS A 226 2.00 -8.80 -0.38
N THR A 227 2.83 -8.86 0.66
CA THR A 227 2.48 -8.44 2.02
C THR A 227 3.62 -7.61 2.63
N TRP A 228 3.36 -7.01 3.79
CA TRP A 228 4.37 -6.29 4.58
C TRP A 228 5.39 -7.22 5.25
N GLN A 229 5.10 -8.53 5.35
CA GLN A 229 5.91 -9.45 6.15
C GLN A 229 7.31 -9.62 5.58
N ASP A 230 8.29 -9.72 6.49
CA ASP A 230 9.72 -9.83 6.19
C ASP A 230 10.25 -8.68 5.27
N ARG A 231 9.53 -7.55 5.21
CA ARG A 231 10.00 -6.27 4.69
C ARG A 231 10.34 -5.39 5.90
N GLY A 232 11.57 -4.87 5.95
CA GLY A 232 12.15 -4.19 7.12
C GLY A 232 11.33 -3.00 7.63
#